data_AF-A0A528BDH5-F1
#
_entry.id   AF-A0A528BDH5-F1
#
_cell.length_a   1.000
_cell.length_b   1.000
_cell.length_c   1.000
_cell.angle_alpha   90.00
_cell.angle_beta   90.00
_cell.angle_gamma   90.00
#
_symmetry.space_group_name_H-M   'P 1'
#
loop_
_entity.id
_entity.type
_entity.pdbx_description
1 polymer ?
#
loop_
_entity_poly.entity_id
_entity_poly.type
_entity_poly.pdbx_seq_one_letter_code
_entity_poly.pdbx_strand_id
1 'polypeptide(L)'
;SYDDTKPMRIAVVGRPNAGKSTLINALIGEERLLTGPEAGITRDSISVDWDWHGRRLKLFDTAGMRRKARIHEKLEVMSVQDGLRAIRFAEIVIIVLDATIPFEKQDLQIADLIIREGRAPVIAFNKWDMIDHPQELLAELREKTERLLPQARGMQAVPVSAETGRGLDKLMDAVIRTHRVWNSRVST
;
A
#
# COMPACT_ATOMS: atom_id res chain seq x y z
N SER A 1 -16.07 -17.23 8.94
CA SER A 1 -15.54 -16.42 10.04
C SER A 1 -14.28 -15.75 9.54
N TYR A 2 -14.01 -14.51 9.95
CA TYR A 2 -12.73 -13.84 9.70
C TYR A 2 -11.64 -14.59 10.48
N ASP A 3 -10.59 -15.04 9.79
CA ASP A 3 -9.47 -15.76 10.39
C ASP A 3 -8.28 -14.80 10.51
N ASP A 4 -8.06 -14.28 11.71
CA ASP A 4 -6.97 -13.37 12.05
C ASP A 4 -5.63 -14.08 12.29
N THR A 5 -5.60 -15.42 12.29
CA THR A 5 -4.38 -16.21 12.45
C THR A 5 -3.57 -16.31 11.16
N LYS A 6 -4.24 -16.19 10.00
CA LYS A 6 -3.58 -16.18 8.69
C LYS A 6 -2.98 -14.81 8.39
N PRO A 7 -1.71 -14.73 7.91
CA PRO A 7 -1.10 -13.45 7.56
C PRO A 7 -1.92 -12.69 6.51
N MET A 8 -2.21 -11.41 6.77
CA MET A 8 -2.85 -10.54 5.78
C MET A 8 -1.91 -10.31 4.62
N ARG A 9 -2.36 -10.53 3.38
CA ARG A 9 -1.51 -10.33 2.21
C ARG A 9 -1.67 -8.91 1.70
N ILE A 10 -0.61 -8.13 1.73
CA ILE A 10 -0.61 -6.71 1.35
C ILE A 10 0.34 -6.50 0.18
N ALA A 11 0.01 -5.64 -0.76
CA ALA A 11 0.96 -5.05 -1.70
C ALA A 11 0.96 -3.52 -1.57
N VAL A 12 2.10 -2.89 -1.85
CA VAL A 12 2.23 -1.43 -1.92
C VAL A 12 2.59 -1.06 -3.35
N VAL A 13 1.77 -0.24 -3.99
CA VAL A 13 1.91 0.13 -5.40
C VAL A 13 1.67 1.62 -5.58
N GLY A 14 2.09 2.16 -6.71
CA GLY A 14 1.96 3.57 -7.05
C GLY A 14 2.93 3.95 -8.16
N ARG A 15 2.77 5.15 -8.70
CA ARG A 15 3.67 5.71 -9.70
C ARG A 15 5.11 5.84 -9.17
N PRO A 16 6.15 5.90 -10.04
CA PRO A 16 7.50 6.27 -9.61
C PRO A 16 7.52 7.56 -8.79
N ASN A 17 8.40 7.63 -7.79
CA ASN A 17 8.60 8.75 -6.87
C ASN A 17 7.43 9.12 -5.95
N ALA A 18 6.34 8.33 -5.92
CA ALA A 18 5.24 8.51 -4.97
C ALA A 18 5.63 8.25 -3.49
N GLY A 19 6.84 7.73 -3.24
CA GLY A 19 7.36 7.46 -1.88
C GLY A 19 7.03 6.07 -1.34
N LYS A 20 6.77 5.10 -2.22
CA LYS A 20 6.49 3.68 -1.87
C LYS A 20 7.57 3.06 -1.00
N SER A 21 8.84 3.20 -1.39
CA SER A 21 9.97 2.61 -0.65
C SER A 21 10.22 3.28 0.68
N THR A 22 9.94 4.58 0.81
CA THR A 22 9.96 5.29 2.09
C THR A 22 8.83 4.78 2.98
N LEU A 23 7.61 4.63 2.43
CA LEU A 23 6.46 4.13 3.17
C LEU A 23 6.69 2.71 3.71
N ILE A 24 7.15 1.79 2.85
CA ILE A 24 7.48 0.41 3.24
C ILE A 24 8.53 0.41 4.36
N ASN A 25 9.58 1.22 4.23
CA ASN A 25 10.62 1.30 5.25
C ASN A 25 10.09 1.85 6.57
N ALA A 26 9.24 2.87 6.54
CA ALA A 26 8.66 3.47 7.74
C ALA A 26 7.75 2.46 8.46
N LEU A 27 6.88 1.76 7.72
CA LEU A 27 6.02 0.71 8.27
C LEU A 27 6.82 -0.43 8.91
N ILE A 28 7.84 -0.96 8.22
CA ILE A 28 8.67 -2.05 8.75
C ILE A 28 9.56 -1.56 9.91
N GLY A 29 9.96 -0.29 9.90
CA GLY A 29 10.88 0.33 10.84
C GLY A 29 10.26 0.82 12.15
N GLU A 30 8.95 1.11 12.19
CA GLU A 30 8.26 1.61 13.40
C GLU A 30 8.01 0.51 14.45
N GLU A 31 7.85 -0.77 14.08
CA GLU A 31 7.59 -1.86 15.03
C GLU A 31 8.24 -3.24 14.69
N ARG A 32 9.57 -3.28 14.55
CA ARG A 32 10.46 -4.46 14.75
C ARG A 32 10.52 -5.61 13.70
N LEU A 33 11.67 -6.31 13.81
CA LEU A 33 12.00 -7.71 13.53
C LEU A 33 11.40 -8.32 12.25
N LEU A 34 12.23 -8.35 11.20
CA LEU A 34 12.08 -9.27 10.07
C LEU A 34 12.09 -10.72 10.60
N THR A 35 10.93 -11.30 10.87
CA THR A 35 10.80 -12.71 11.24
C THR A 35 10.67 -13.55 9.98
N GLY A 36 11.76 -13.68 9.22
CA GLY A 36 11.83 -14.53 8.04
C GLY A 36 13.11 -15.35 8.05
N PRO A 37 13.07 -16.68 7.80
CA PRO A 37 14.29 -17.47 7.69
C PRO A 37 15.12 -16.99 6.50
N GLU A 38 16.38 -16.63 6.74
CA GLU A 38 17.39 -16.48 5.69
C GLU A 38 17.76 -17.85 5.10
N ALA A 39 16.87 -18.45 4.31
CA ALA A 39 17.23 -19.54 3.38
C ALA A 39 16.04 -19.87 2.47
N GLY A 40 16.25 -19.81 1.15
CA GLY A 40 15.31 -20.35 0.17
C GLY A 40 14.46 -19.30 -0.53
N ILE A 41 15.12 -18.44 -1.31
CA ILE A 41 14.44 -17.55 -2.27
C ILE A 41 13.80 -18.44 -3.36
N THR A 42 12.55 -18.86 -3.17
CA THR A 42 11.76 -19.40 -4.28
C THR A 42 11.66 -18.31 -5.34
N ARG A 43 11.93 -18.68 -6.60
CA ARG A 43 12.09 -17.75 -7.75
C ARG A 43 10.89 -16.83 -8.03
N ASP A 44 9.74 -17.01 -7.36
CA ASP A 44 8.45 -16.54 -7.86
C ASP A 44 7.72 -15.45 -7.05
N SER A 45 8.16 -15.07 -5.84
CA SER A 45 7.83 -13.76 -5.22
C SER A 45 8.64 -13.58 -3.94
N ILE A 46 9.14 -12.37 -3.70
CA ILE A 46 9.82 -12.02 -2.44
C ILE A 46 8.75 -11.39 -1.56
N SER A 47 8.33 -12.11 -0.53
CA SER A 47 7.43 -11.59 0.49
C SER A 47 8.21 -11.30 1.76
N VAL A 48 7.84 -10.23 2.45
CA VAL A 48 8.35 -9.92 3.80
C VAL A 48 7.24 -10.17 4.80
N ASP A 49 7.52 -11.04 5.77
CA ASP A 49 6.67 -11.23 6.94
C ASP A 49 6.94 -10.10 7.95
N TRP A 50 5.86 -9.55 8.49
CA TRP A 50 5.89 -8.43 9.43
C TRP A 50 4.72 -8.54 10.41
N ASP A 51 4.89 -8.03 11.63
CA ASP A 51 3.85 -7.98 12.65
C ASP A 51 3.51 -6.51 12.95
N TRP A 52 2.21 -6.20 12.92
CA TRP A 52 1.70 -4.88 13.29
C TRP A 52 0.74 -5.01 14.46
N HIS A 53 1.17 -4.59 15.66
CA HIS A 53 0.38 -4.72 16.89
C HIS A 53 -0.23 -6.12 17.10
N GLY A 54 0.52 -7.19 16.84
CA GLY A 54 0.06 -8.59 16.96
C GLY A 54 -0.73 -9.11 15.76
N ARG A 55 -0.94 -8.29 14.71
CA ARG A 55 -1.51 -8.74 13.43
C ARG A 55 -0.38 -9.17 12.50
N ARG A 56 -0.36 -10.45 12.13
CA ARG A 56 0.58 -10.97 11.13
C ARG A 56 0.23 -10.47 9.73
N LEU A 57 1.22 -9.91 9.05
CA LEU A 57 1.14 -9.34 7.72
C LEU A 57 2.21 -9.97 6.82
N LYS A 58 1.89 -10.08 5.54
CA LYS A 58 2.81 -10.53 4.50
C LYS A 58 2.78 -9.51 3.36
N LEU A 59 3.84 -8.73 3.25
CA LEU A 59 4.02 -7.74 2.21
C LEU A 59 4.60 -8.40 0.95
N PHE A 60 3.86 -8.36 -0.15
CA PHE A 60 4.30 -8.81 -1.46
C PHE A 60 4.96 -7.65 -2.21
N ASP A 61 6.22 -7.88 -2.57
CA ASP A 61 7.04 -6.86 -3.21
C ASP A 61 6.77 -6.71 -4.70
N THR A 62 6.89 -5.47 -5.16
CA THR A 62 7.09 -5.10 -6.55
C THR A 62 8.58 -4.78 -6.76
N ALA A 63 9.42 -5.81 -6.79
CA ALA A 63 10.84 -5.76 -7.18
C ALA A 63 11.81 -4.85 -6.35
N GLY A 64 11.37 -4.11 -5.33
CA GLY A 64 12.15 -3.04 -4.68
C GLY A 64 12.91 -3.44 -3.41
N MET A 65 12.44 -4.43 -2.66
CA MET A 65 13.05 -4.85 -1.40
C MET A 65 14.34 -5.65 -1.60
N ARG A 66 14.50 -6.31 -2.76
CA ARG A 66 15.69 -7.11 -3.09
C ARG A 66 16.99 -6.29 -3.20
N ARG A 67 16.89 -5.00 -3.53
CA ARG A 67 18.05 -4.11 -3.77
C ARG A 67 18.63 -3.46 -2.52
N LYS A 68 17.91 -3.43 -1.39
CA LYS A 68 18.41 -2.77 -0.17
C LYS A 68 19.30 -3.63 0.71
N ALA A 69 19.33 -4.96 0.53
CA ALA A 69 20.29 -5.81 1.23
C ALA A 69 21.73 -5.67 0.68
N ARG A 70 21.89 -5.16 -0.55
CA ARG A 70 23.20 -4.85 -1.15
C ARG A 70 23.05 -3.69 -2.14
N ILE A 71 23.70 -2.57 -1.83
CA ILE A 71 24.12 -1.47 -2.73
C ILE A 71 23.31 -0.15 -2.60
N HIS A 72 24.05 0.93 -2.32
CA HIS A 72 23.66 2.32 -2.53
C HIS A 72 23.28 2.58 -4.00
N GLU A 73 22.32 3.48 -4.23
CA GLU A 73 21.95 4.11 -5.51
C GLU A 73 20.79 3.52 -6.37
N LYS A 74 19.83 4.44 -6.60
CA LYS A 74 19.06 4.71 -7.82
C LYS A 74 18.41 3.55 -8.56
N LEU A 75 17.40 2.92 -7.97
CA LEU A 75 16.67 1.86 -8.68
C LEU A 75 15.16 1.94 -8.46
N GLU A 76 14.56 3.06 -8.89
CA GLU A 76 13.12 3.19 -9.13
C GLU A 76 12.80 3.03 -10.63
N VAL A 77 13.00 1.82 -11.14
CA VAL A 77 12.30 1.40 -12.36
C VAL A 77 11.52 0.15 -12.00
N MET A 78 10.32 0.36 -11.45
CA MET A 78 9.31 -0.68 -11.43
C MET A 78 8.85 -0.88 -12.87
N SER A 79 9.00 -2.10 -13.40
CA SER A 79 8.21 -2.46 -14.57
C SER A 79 6.73 -2.55 -14.13
N VAL A 80 5.80 -2.15 -15.00
CA VAL A 80 4.36 -2.34 -14.76
C VAL A 80 4.03 -3.82 -14.47
N GLN A 81 4.84 -4.75 -15.01
CA GLN A 81 4.68 -6.19 -14.84
C GLN A 81 4.98 -6.67 -13.40
N ASP A 82 5.94 -6.06 -12.71
CA ASP A 82 6.25 -6.40 -11.32
C ASP A 82 5.15 -5.92 -10.36
N GLY A 83 4.57 -4.74 -10.65
CA GLY A 83 3.36 -4.22 -10.00
C GLY A 83 2.20 -5.20 -10.07
N LEU A 84 1.91 -5.67 -11.29
CA LEU A 84 0.82 -6.60 -11.56
C LEU A 84 0.97 -7.92 -10.80
N ARG A 85 2.20 -8.46 -10.70
CA ARG A 85 2.44 -9.71 -9.96
C ARG A 85 2.11 -9.55 -8.48
N ALA A 86 2.56 -8.47 -7.84
CA ALA A 86 2.28 -8.22 -6.42
C ALA A 86 0.78 -8.07 -6.14
N ILE A 87 0.06 -7.33 -7.00
CA ILE A 87 -1.39 -7.14 -6.90
C ILE A 87 -2.12 -8.50 -6.88
N ARG A 88 -1.72 -9.45 -7.74
CA ARG A 88 -2.36 -10.78 -7.80
C ARG A 88 -2.19 -11.63 -6.54
N PHE A 89 -1.13 -11.42 -5.77
CA PHE A 89 -0.89 -12.19 -4.54
C PHE A 89 -1.46 -11.52 -3.29
N ALA A 90 -1.73 -10.22 -3.34
CA ALA A 90 -2.27 -9.45 -2.23
C ALA A 90 -3.79 -9.63 -2.08
N GLU A 91 -4.32 -9.37 -0.89
CA GLU A 91 -5.76 -9.19 -0.63
C GLU A 91 -6.06 -7.68 -0.57
N ILE A 92 -5.20 -6.95 0.12
CA ILE A 92 -5.24 -5.49 0.24
C ILE A 92 -4.11 -4.87 -0.56
N VAL A 93 -4.41 -3.81 -1.30
CA VAL A 93 -3.40 -3.06 -2.06
C VAL A 93 -3.39 -1.61 -1.59
N ILE A 94 -2.27 -1.18 -1.02
CA ILE A 94 -2.03 0.22 -0.66
C ILE A 94 -1.59 0.96 -1.91
N ILE A 95 -2.42 1.89 -2.39
CA ILE A 95 -2.12 2.78 -3.50
C ILE A 95 -1.49 4.05 -2.94
N VAL A 96 -0.19 4.23 -3.16
CA VAL A 96 0.55 5.41 -2.75
C VAL A 96 0.43 6.47 -3.83
N LEU A 97 -0.25 7.57 -3.49
CA LEU A 97 -0.39 8.75 -4.32
C LEU A 97 0.45 9.87 -3.74
N ASP A 98 1.19 10.58 -4.60
CA ASP A 98 1.84 11.83 -4.19
C ASP A 98 0.77 12.90 -3.99
N ALA A 99 0.59 13.40 -2.76
CA ALA A 99 -0.43 14.40 -2.45
C ALA A 99 -0.18 15.75 -3.14
N THR A 100 1.06 16.04 -3.56
CA THR A 100 1.41 17.28 -4.26
C THR A 100 0.95 17.28 -5.73
N ILE A 101 0.89 16.09 -6.35
CA ILE A 101 0.46 15.88 -7.74
C ILE A 101 -0.32 14.55 -7.87
N PRO A 102 -1.52 14.45 -7.29
CA PRO A 102 -2.27 13.20 -7.24
C PRO A 102 -3.12 12.99 -8.49
N PHE A 103 -3.55 11.74 -8.71
CA PHE A 103 -4.44 11.33 -9.81
C PHE A 103 -3.87 11.54 -11.21
N GLU A 104 -2.55 11.41 -11.36
CA GLU A 104 -1.94 11.33 -12.67
C GLU A 104 -2.45 10.11 -13.45
N LYS A 105 -2.29 10.11 -14.77
CA LYS A 105 -2.76 9.02 -15.64
C LYS A 105 -2.37 7.63 -15.14
N GLN A 106 -1.12 7.46 -14.67
CA GLN A 106 -0.64 6.19 -14.16
C GLN A 106 -1.29 5.80 -12.82
N ASP A 107 -1.62 6.77 -11.97
CA ASP A 107 -2.30 6.53 -10.70
C ASP A 107 -3.70 5.94 -10.95
N LEU A 108 -4.43 6.52 -11.90
CA LEU A 108 -5.76 6.04 -12.32
C LEU A 108 -5.70 4.65 -12.96
N GLN A 109 -4.67 4.39 -13.79
CA GLN A 109 -4.47 3.07 -14.39
C GLN A 109 -4.15 1.99 -13.36
N ILE A 110 -3.34 2.31 -12.35
CA ILE A 110 -3.03 1.40 -11.23
C ILE A 110 -4.31 1.09 -10.45
N ALA A 111 -5.11 2.12 -10.11
CA ALA A 111 -6.36 1.94 -9.38
C ALA A 111 -7.36 1.05 -10.15
N ASP A 112 -7.57 1.31 -11.44
CA ASP A 112 -8.43 0.49 -12.31
C ASP A 112 -7.96 -0.97 -12.35
N LEU A 113 -6.65 -1.20 -12.48
CA LEU A 113 -6.08 -2.55 -12.49
C LEU A 113 -6.36 -3.32 -11.19
N ILE A 114 -6.17 -2.68 -10.04
CA ILE A 114 -6.39 -3.32 -8.73
C ILE A 114 -7.84 -3.76 -8.56
N ILE A 115 -8.77 -2.91 -8.99
CA ILE A 115 -10.21 -3.18 -8.91
C ILE A 115 -10.59 -4.33 -9.85
N ARG A 116 -10.07 -4.34 -11.08
CA ARG A 116 -10.27 -5.44 -12.04
C ARG A 116 -9.73 -6.77 -11.55
N GLU A 117 -8.60 -6.76 -10.83
CA GLU A 117 -8.02 -7.93 -10.19
C GLU A 117 -8.78 -8.39 -8.94
N GLY A 118 -9.89 -7.72 -8.60
CA GLY A 118 -10.73 -8.04 -7.46
C GLY A 118 -9.94 -7.96 -6.16
N ARG A 119 -9.17 -6.89 -5.97
CA ARG A 119 -8.44 -6.63 -4.72
C ARG A 119 -9.06 -5.43 -4.01
N ALA A 120 -8.85 -5.35 -2.70
CA ALA A 120 -9.36 -4.25 -1.90
C ALA A 120 -8.32 -3.12 -1.82
N PRO A 121 -8.53 -1.99 -2.50
CA PRO A 121 -7.59 -0.87 -2.46
C PRO A 121 -7.75 -0.01 -1.19
N VAL A 122 -6.64 0.55 -0.72
CA VAL A 122 -6.58 1.62 0.29
C VAL A 122 -5.66 2.71 -0.24
N ILE A 123 -6.11 3.96 -0.28
CA ILE A 123 -5.28 5.09 -0.75
C ILE A 123 -4.46 5.66 0.40
N ALA A 124 -3.17 5.84 0.16
CA ALA A 124 -2.27 6.63 0.98
C ALA A 124 -1.89 7.90 0.22
N PHE A 125 -2.42 9.05 0.63
CA PHE A 125 -1.98 10.36 0.13
C PHE A 125 -0.68 10.73 0.84
N ASN A 126 0.43 10.35 0.23
CA ASN A 126 1.76 10.47 0.79
C ASN A 126 2.34 11.87 0.60
N LYS A 127 3.42 12.17 1.33
CA LYS A 127 4.10 13.46 1.36
C LYS A 127 3.26 14.58 1.97
N TRP A 128 2.40 14.22 2.93
CA TRP A 128 1.50 15.17 3.59
C TRP A 128 2.23 16.24 4.42
N ASP A 129 3.50 16.03 4.73
CA ASP A 129 4.40 17.01 5.35
C ASP A 129 4.69 18.22 4.45
N MET A 130 4.52 18.10 3.13
CA MET A 130 4.74 19.18 2.17
C MET A 130 3.46 20.00 1.86
N ILE A 131 2.37 19.75 2.57
CA ILE A 131 1.08 20.38 2.26
C ILE A 131 0.83 21.58 3.18
N ASP A 132 0.77 22.78 2.60
CA ASP A 132 0.56 24.03 3.33
C ASP A 132 -0.86 24.16 3.90
N HIS A 133 -1.87 23.80 3.12
CA HIS A 133 -3.30 23.92 3.46
C HIS A 133 -3.97 22.53 3.57
N PRO A 134 -3.66 21.73 4.60
CA PRO A 134 -4.02 20.31 4.66
C PRO A 134 -5.53 20.06 4.74
N GLN A 135 -6.31 20.94 5.37
CA GLN A 135 -7.75 20.74 5.50
C GLN A 135 -8.47 20.95 4.15
N GLU A 136 -8.09 22.01 3.44
CA GLU A 136 -8.63 22.36 2.12
C GLU A 136 -8.27 21.28 1.09
N LEU A 137 -6.99 20.89 1.04
CA LEU A 137 -6.56 19.84 0.13
C LEU A 137 -7.24 18.51 0.45
N LEU A 138 -7.41 18.14 1.72
CA LEU A 138 -8.10 16.90 2.08
C LEU A 138 -9.55 16.86 1.57
N ALA A 139 -10.27 17.99 1.64
CA ALA A 139 -11.63 18.10 1.10
C ALA A 139 -11.62 17.91 -0.43
N GLU A 140 -10.70 18.60 -1.12
CA GLU A 140 -10.54 18.49 -2.58
C GLU A 140 -10.18 17.06 -3.02
N LEU A 141 -9.27 16.40 -2.30
CA LEU A 141 -8.84 15.04 -2.63
C LEU A 141 -9.97 14.02 -2.45
N ARG A 142 -10.82 14.19 -1.43
CA ARG A 142 -12.01 13.35 -1.26
C ARG A 142 -12.96 13.47 -2.45
N GLU A 143 -13.26 14.71 -2.86
CA GLU A 143 -14.11 14.96 -4.03
C GLU A 143 -13.49 14.37 -5.30
N LYS A 144 -12.18 14.56 -5.52
CA LYS A 144 -11.47 13.98 -6.66
C LYS A 144 -11.46 12.46 -6.63
N THR A 145 -11.28 11.81 -5.47
CA THR A 145 -11.37 10.35 -5.36
C THR A 145 -12.75 9.87 -5.80
N GLU A 146 -13.83 10.48 -5.33
CA GLU A 146 -15.19 10.10 -5.71
C GLU A 146 -15.46 10.31 -7.21
N ARG A 147 -14.98 11.41 -7.77
CA ARG A 147 -15.18 11.78 -9.18
C ARG A 147 -14.34 10.95 -10.15
N LEU A 148 -13.08 10.72 -9.84
CA LEU A 148 -12.11 10.09 -10.75
C LEU A 148 -12.01 8.57 -10.56
N LEU A 149 -12.44 8.06 -9.39
CA LEU A 149 -12.45 6.64 -9.06
C LEU A 149 -13.85 6.20 -8.59
N PRO A 150 -14.92 6.39 -9.39
CA PRO A 150 -16.29 6.06 -8.99
C PRO A 150 -16.49 4.57 -8.68
N GLN A 151 -15.76 3.69 -9.37
CA GLN A 151 -15.70 2.24 -9.11
C GLN A 151 -15.13 1.87 -7.73
N ALA A 152 -14.57 2.87 -7.06
CA ALA A 152 -13.83 2.77 -5.81
C ALA A 152 -14.54 3.55 -4.69
N ARG A 153 -15.83 3.83 -4.87
CA ARG A 153 -16.67 4.48 -3.85
C ARG A 153 -16.59 3.73 -2.52
N GLY A 154 -16.40 4.47 -1.43
CA GLY A 154 -16.25 3.91 -0.09
C GLY A 154 -14.84 3.44 0.27
N MET A 155 -13.88 3.57 -0.65
CA MET A 155 -12.48 3.35 -0.37
C MET A 155 -12.00 4.21 0.80
N GLN A 156 -11.18 3.61 1.65
CA GLN A 156 -10.44 4.35 2.66
C GLN A 156 -9.30 5.11 1.97
N ALA A 157 -9.20 6.41 2.24
CA ALA A 157 -8.10 7.26 1.80
C ALA A 157 -7.53 8.02 3.00
N VAL A 158 -6.22 7.89 3.21
CA VAL A 158 -5.54 8.37 4.43
C VAL A 158 -4.37 9.29 4.04
N PRO A 159 -4.35 10.53 4.56
CA PRO A 159 -3.17 11.38 4.55
C PRO A 159 -2.02 10.77 5.34
N VAL A 160 -0.85 10.64 4.71
CA VAL A 160 0.36 10.11 5.36
C VAL A 160 1.59 10.91 4.97
N SER A 161 2.57 10.93 5.87
CA SER A 161 3.94 11.32 5.55
C SER A 161 4.84 10.15 5.89
N ALA A 162 5.24 9.40 4.86
CA ALA A 162 6.19 8.31 5.03
C ALA A 162 7.55 8.78 5.57
N GLU A 163 7.94 10.03 5.29
CA GLU A 163 9.19 10.62 5.77
C GLU A 163 9.17 10.86 7.29
N THR A 164 8.03 11.31 7.82
CA THR A 164 7.90 11.70 9.24
C THR A 164 7.21 10.65 10.11
N GLY A 165 6.66 9.58 9.52
CA GLY A 165 5.81 8.59 10.21
C GLY A 165 4.37 9.06 10.47
N ARG A 166 4.04 10.33 10.20
CA ARG A 166 2.71 10.87 10.48
C ARG A 166 1.63 10.13 9.68
N GLY A 167 0.65 9.58 10.39
CA GLY A 167 -0.54 8.97 9.79
C GLY A 167 -0.41 7.49 9.44
N LEU A 168 0.74 6.86 9.71
CA LEU A 168 0.96 5.43 9.43
C LEU A 168 0.01 4.53 10.25
N ASP A 169 -0.21 4.83 11.53
CA ASP A 169 -1.21 4.11 12.34
C ASP A 169 -2.61 4.16 11.72
N LYS A 170 -3.04 5.36 11.29
CA LYS A 170 -4.35 5.55 10.65
C LYS A 170 -4.45 4.80 9.33
N LEU A 171 -3.35 4.71 8.58
CA LEU A 171 -3.28 3.93 7.35
C LEU A 171 -3.42 2.44 7.64
N MET A 172 -2.70 1.91 8.63
CA MET A 172 -2.76 0.50 9.00
C MET A 172 -4.13 0.13 9.60
N ASP A 173 -4.74 1.00 10.38
CA ASP A 173 -6.12 0.87 10.83
C ASP A 173 -7.09 0.78 9.65
N ALA A 174 -6.91 1.62 8.62
CA ALA A 174 -7.73 1.58 7.41
C ALA A 174 -7.52 0.27 6.62
N VAL A 175 -6.29 -0.22 6.53
CA VAL A 175 -5.95 -1.52 5.92
C VAL A 175 -6.66 -2.66 6.66
N ILE A 176 -6.58 -2.70 7.98
CA ILE A 176 -7.21 -3.74 8.80
C ILE A 176 -8.73 -3.69 8.67
N ARG A 177 -9.34 -2.49 8.74
CA ARG A 177 -10.79 -2.31 8.52
C ARG A 177 -11.21 -2.82 7.14
N THR A 178 -10.47 -2.44 6.10
CA THR A 178 -10.76 -2.85 4.72
C THR A 178 -10.68 -4.38 4.57
N HIS A 179 -9.66 -5.01 5.16
CA HIS A 179 -9.50 -6.46 5.15
C HIS A 179 -10.64 -7.20 5.86
N ARG A 180 -11.17 -6.65 6.96
CA ARG A 180 -12.34 -7.23 7.64
C ARG A 180 -13.59 -7.16 6.75
N VAL A 181 -13.85 -6.02 6.11
CA VAL A 181 -14.98 -5.86 5.19
C VAL A 181 -14.84 -6.79 3.99
N TRP A 182 -13.65 -6.86 3.40
CA TRP A 182 -13.33 -7.73 2.26
C TRP A 182 -13.61 -9.22 2.53
N ASN A 183 -13.34 -9.69 3.75
CA ASN A 183 -13.56 -11.07 4.16
C ASN A 183 -14.93 -11.33 4.80
N SER A 184 -15.78 -10.31 4.92
CA SER A 184 -17.12 -10.49 5.47
C SER A 184 -17.98 -11.25 4.46
N ARG A 185 -18.60 -12.36 4.91
CA ARG A 185 -19.64 -13.02 4.13
C ARG A 185 -20.92 -12.20 4.30
N VAL A 186 -21.49 -11.72 3.22
CA VAL A 186 -22.86 -11.23 3.23
C VAL A 186 -23.75 -12.46 3.42
N SER A 187 -24.37 -12.60 4.60
CA SER A 187 -25.40 -13.61 4.82
C SER A 187 -26.55 -13.31 3.85
N THR A 188 -26.83 -14.25 2.96
CA THR A 188 -27.99 -14.20 2.05
C THR A 188 -29.25 -14.56 2.81
#